data_AF-A0A542SI06-F1
#
_entry.id   AF-A0A542SI06-F1
#
_cell.length_a   1.000
_cell.length_b   1.000
_cell.length_c   1.000
_cell.angle_alpha   90.00
_cell.angle_beta   90.00
_cell.angle_gamma   90.00
#
_symmetry.space_group_name_H-M   'P 1'
#
loop_
_entity.id
_entity.type
_entity.pdbx_description
1 polymer ?
#
loop_
_entity_poly.entity_id
_entity_poly.type
_entity_poly.pdbx_seq_one_letter_code
_entity_poly.pdbx_strand_id
1 'polypeptide(L)'
;MNRKWLFVILFMSVLGIGSAGMGIVKMEDSIKAQQATPLLPTMETTNLDSQDANWFEKSEERSFEYLVHDGIYYVPIEEELNETNLDSKLGVVSRIGEWEEFREGDTPYYIPGSTYYTIKDVPDKNKIAIEIVRKESKKYQVLEKSHPVPK
;
A
#
# COMPACT_ATOMS: atom_id res chain seq x y z
N MET A 1 -23.58 -48.38 -6.97
CA MET A 1 -22.61 -49.02 -7.88
C MET A 1 -21.40 -48.11 -7.96
N ASN A 2 -20.24 -48.60 -7.51
CA ASN A 2 -19.03 -47.83 -7.18
C ASN A 2 -18.19 -47.41 -8.39
N ARG A 3 -17.44 -46.30 -8.24
CA ARG A 3 -16.08 -46.01 -8.80
C ARG A 3 -15.71 -44.58 -8.38
N LYS A 4 -15.12 -44.33 -7.19
CA LYS A 4 -13.67 -44.29 -6.91
C LYS A 4 -12.82 -44.00 -8.14
N TRP A 5 -12.13 -42.86 -8.18
CA TRP A 5 -10.75 -42.74 -8.69
C TRP A 5 -10.06 -41.58 -7.98
N LEU A 6 -9.01 -41.94 -7.24
CA LEU A 6 -8.12 -41.10 -6.45
C LEU A 6 -6.79 -41.14 -7.19
N PHE A 7 -6.21 -39.99 -7.56
CA PHE A 7 -4.81 -39.93 -7.94
C PHE A 7 -4.07 -39.02 -6.99
N VAL A 8 -3.30 -39.68 -6.13
CA VAL A 8 -2.20 -39.10 -5.38
C VAL A 8 -0.94 -39.38 -6.18
N ILE A 9 -0.20 -38.34 -6.58
CA ILE A 9 1.21 -38.48 -6.98
C ILE A 9 2.00 -37.44 -6.20
N LEU A 10 2.73 -37.94 -5.20
CA LEU A 10 3.71 -37.27 -4.37
C LEU A 10 5.08 -37.44 -5.05
N PHE A 11 5.77 -36.36 -5.43
CA PHE A 11 7.20 -36.40 -5.73
C PHE A 11 7.98 -35.69 -4.62
N MET A 12 8.50 -36.49 -3.69
CA MET A 12 9.58 -36.11 -2.80
C MET A 12 10.90 -36.25 -3.56
N SER A 13 11.72 -35.20 -3.57
CA SER A 13 13.14 -35.29 -3.88
C SER A 13 13.92 -34.36 -2.95
N VAL A 14 14.41 -34.97 -1.88
CA VAL A 14 15.46 -34.48 -0.98
C VAL A 14 16.80 -34.66 -1.71
N LEU A 15 17.68 -33.66 -1.69
CA LEU A 15 19.13 -33.78 -1.42
C LEU A 15 19.89 -32.50 -1.82
N GLY A 16 20.67 -31.97 -0.88
CA GLY A 16 21.62 -30.89 -1.13
C GLY A 16 22.26 -30.33 0.14
N ILE A 17 23.04 -31.16 0.85
CA ILE A 17 23.94 -30.77 1.95
C ILE A 17 25.20 -30.11 1.35
N GLY A 18 25.71 -29.05 1.98
CA GLY A 18 27.08 -28.50 1.80
C GLY A 18 27.24 -27.16 2.52
N SER A 19 27.59 -27.14 3.82
CA SER A 19 28.94 -27.12 4.41
C SER A 19 29.56 -25.72 4.58
N ALA A 20 29.70 -25.34 5.87
CA ALA A 20 30.77 -24.57 6.52
C ALA A 20 31.35 -23.30 5.86
N GLY A 21 31.25 -22.18 6.59
CA GLY A 21 32.01 -20.95 6.36
C GLY A 21 32.02 -20.06 7.60
N MET A 22 32.98 -20.33 8.48
CA MET A 22 33.30 -19.65 9.74
C MET A 22 33.75 -18.19 9.49
N GLY A 23 33.30 -17.24 10.32
CA GLY A 23 33.78 -15.86 10.23
C GLY A 23 33.14 -14.90 11.24
N ILE A 24 33.40 -15.11 12.54
CA ILE A 24 33.24 -14.04 13.54
C ILE A 24 34.48 -13.16 13.41
N VAL A 25 34.34 -11.93 12.90
CA VAL A 25 35.38 -10.91 13.06
C VAL A 25 34.87 -9.92 14.09
N LYS A 26 35.37 -10.12 15.30
CA LYS A 26 35.37 -9.11 16.37
C LYS A 26 36.35 -8.01 15.93
N MET A 27 35.85 -6.85 15.53
CA MET A 27 36.66 -5.64 15.47
C MET A 27 36.33 -4.82 16.70
N GLU A 28 37.12 -5.06 17.75
CA GLU A 28 37.26 -4.16 18.87
C GLU A 28 38.59 -3.45 18.59
N ASP A 29 38.53 -2.23 18.08
CA ASP A 29 39.67 -1.33 18.12
C ASP A 29 39.19 0.05 18.58
N SER A 30 39.61 0.35 19.81
CA SER A 30 39.53 1.63 20.45
C SER A 30 40.33 2.67 19.67
N ILE A 31 39.70 3.76 19.22
CA ILE A 31 40.41 5.04 19.06
C ILE A 31 39.56 6.16 19.67
N LYS A 32 40.06 6.62 20.81
CA LYS A 32 39.64 7.79 21.57
C LYS A 32 40.54 8.95 21.12
N ALA A 33 39.99 9.92 20.41
CA ALA A 33 40.48 11.31 20.28
C ALA A 33 39.71 11.93 19.10
N GLN A 34 39.31 13.19 19.05
CA GLN A 34 39.36 14.33 19.95
C GLN A 34 38.40 15.34 19.31
N GLN A 35 37.79 16.18 20.15
CA GLN A 35 36.98 17.32 19.72
C GLN A 35 37.76 18.22 18.76
N ALA A 36 37.12 18.56 17.64
CA ALA A 36 37.46 19.72 16.85
C ALA A 36 36.16 20.35 16.33
N THR A 37 35.64 21.32 17.08
CA THR A 37 34.88 22.43 16.48
C THR A 37 35.92 23.45 16.05
N PRO A 38 35.84 24.02 14.83
CA PRO A 38 35.40 25.41 14.83
C PRO A 38 34.63 25.84 13.55
N LEU A 39 33.95 26.98 13.73
CA LEU A 39 33.50 27.96 12.73
C LEU A 39 32.10 27.78 12.12
N LEU A 40 31.18 28.57 12.67
CA LEU A 40 30.10 29.21 11.90
C LEU A 40 30.70 29.89 10.65
N PRO A 41 30.01 29.78 9.51
CA PRO A 41 29.70 30.98 8.76
C PRO A 41 28.21 31.06 8.39
N THR A 42 27.70 32.27 8.58
CA THR A 42 26.84 32.99 7.65
C THR A 42 25.48 32.36 7.29
N MET A 43 24.43 32.97 7.85
CA MET A 43 23.10 32.98 7.25
C MET A 43 23.19 33.63 5.86
N GLU A 44 23.08 32.85 4.80
CA GLU A 44 22.67 33.34 3.49
C GLU A 44 21.21 32.94 3.26
N THR A 45 20.34 33.94 3.28
CA THR A 45 18.95 33.84 2.86
C THR A 45 18.93 33.85 1.33
N THR A 46 19.01 32.68 0.73
CA THR A 46 18.56 32.50 -0.66
C THR A 46 17.12 32.01 -0.63
N ASN A 47 16.20 32.97 -0.73
CA ASN A 47 14.86 32.71 -1.28
C ASN A 47 15.05 32.14 -2.68
N LEU A 48 14.81 30.84 -2.85
CA LEU A 48 14.17 30.19 -4.00
C LEU A 48 14.45 28.68 -3.92
N ASP A 49 13.38 27.92 -4.09
CA ASP A 49 13.36 26.48 -4.37
C ASP A 49 13.45 25.53 -3.16
N SER A 50 12.35 25.42 -2.42
CA SER A 50 11.64 24.15 -2.32
C SER A 50 10.32 24.46 -1.64
N GLN A 51 9.23 24.41 -2.41
CA GLN A 51 7.93 24.19 -1.80
C GLN A 51 7.95 22.73 -1.35
N ASP A 52 8.68 22.46 -0.27
CA ASP A 52 8.68 21.18 0.41
C ASP A 52 7.23 20.95 0.81
N ALA A 53 6.58 20.14 -0.01
CA ALA A 53 5.21 19.76 0.18
C ALA A 53 5.25 18.88 1.43
N ASN A 54 5.02 19.52 2.57
CA ASN A 54 5.02 18.94 3.90
C ASN A 54 3.77 18.05 4.06
N TRP A 55 3.68 17.02 3.22
CA TRP A 55 2.63 15.99 3.27
C TRP A 55 2.91 14.93 4.35
N PHE A 56 4.04 15.03 5.04
CA PHE A 56 4.43 14.14 6.13
C PHE A 56 4.14 14.76 7.50
N GLU A 57 3.14 15.63 7.61
CA GLU A 57 2.57 15.92 8.93
C GLU A 57 1.85 14.66 9.41
N LYS A 58 2.60 13.88 10.20
CA LYS A 58 2.22 12.61 10.81
C LYS A 58 0.93 12.80 11.61
N SER A 59 -0.20 12.67 10.94
CA SER A 59 -1.52 12.65 11.56
C SER A 59 -1.66 11.37 12.38
N GLU A 60 -1.89 11.57 13.67
CA GLU A 60 -2.26 10.60 14.69
C GLU A 60 -3.01 9.38 14.12
N GLU A 61 -2.39 8.21 14.24
CA GLU A 61 -2.95 6.86 14.48
C GLU A 61 -4.41 6.58 14.06
N ARG A 62 -4.85 7.09 12.92
CA ARG A 62 -6.03 6.59 12.21
C ARG A 62 -5.50 5.59 11.22
N SER A 63 -5.88 4.33 11.34
CA SER A 63 -5.80 3.40 10.21
C SER A 63 -6.60 4.05 9.08
N PHE A 64 -5.89 4.72 8.17
CA PHE A 64 -6.51 5.47 7.10
C PHE A 64 -7.24 4.46 6.22
N GLU A 65 -8.56 4.56 6.15
CA GLU A 65 -9.32 3.79 5.19
C GLU A 65 -8.89 4.28 3.80
N TYR A 66 -8.22 3.42 3.02
CA TYR A 66 -7.79 3.75 1.66
C TYR A 66 -7.90 2.56 0.72
N LEU A 67 -7.87 2.84 -0.57
CA LEU A 67 -7.63 1.88 -1.64
C LEU A 67 -6.51 2.42 -2.55
N VAL A 68 -5.53 1.58 -2.86
CA VAL A 68 -4.47 1.93 -3.82
C VAL A 68 -4.94 1.63 -5.25
N HIS A 69 -4.94 2.65 -6.11
CA HIS A 69 -5.19 2.51 -7.55
C HIS A 69 -4.24 3.42 -8.33
N ASP A 70 -3.53 2.85 -9.32
CA ASP A 70 -2.61 3.56 -10.22
C ASP A 70 -1.55 4.40 -9.49
N GLY A 71 -1.03 3.85 -8.38
CA GLY A 71 -0.04 4.52 -7.54
C GLY A 71 -0.59 5.71 -6.74
N ILE A 72 -1.91 5.83 -6.58
CA ILE A 72 -2.57 6.87 -5.79
C ILE A 72 -3.43 6.25 -4.69
N TYR A 73 -3.46 6.89 -3.51
CA TYR A 73 -4.44 6.58 -2.48
C TYR A 73 -5.80 7.20 -2.78
N TYR A 74 -6.84 6.39 -2.67
CA TYR A 74 -8.23 6.81 -2.70
C TYR A 74 -8.85 6.63 -1.31
N VAL A 75 -9.44 7.68 -0.75
CA VAL A 75 -9.96 7.70 0.64
C VAL A 75 -11.48 7.87 0.64
N PRO A 76 -12.23 7.25 1.58
CA PRO A 76 -13.68 7.33 1.58
C PRO A 76 -14.18 8.73 1.93
N ILE A 77 -15.28 9.12 1.30
CA ILE A 77 -16.01 10.36 1.57
C ILE A 77 -17.48 10.07 1.86
N GLU A 78 -18.15 10.97 2.58
CA GLU A 78 -19.59 10.84 2.83
C GLU A 78 -20.40 11.24 1.58
N GLU A 79 -20.59 10.27 0.69
CA GLU A 79 -21.39 10.42 -0.52
C GLU A 79 -22.16 9.12 -0.81
N GLU A 80 -23.46 9.22 -1.02
CA GLU A 80 -24.29 8.07 -1.36
C GLU A 80 -24.27 7.82 -2.86
N LEU A 81 -24.02 6.57 -3.25
CA LEU A 81 -23.96 6.15 -4.65
C LEU A 81 -24.79 4.89 -4.88
N ASN A 82 -25.56 4.89 -5.97
CA ASN A 82 -26.32 3.73 -6.41
C ASN A 82 -25.64 3.06 -7.63
N GLU A 83 -26.01 1.81 -7.89
CA GLU A 83 -25.44 1.02 -9.00
C GLU A 83 -25.61 1.70 -10.37
N THR A 84 -26.70 2.46 -10.56
CA THR A 84 -26.98 3.17 -11.81
C THR A 84 -25.97 4.30 -12.10
N ASN A 85 -25.25 4.78 -11.09
CA ASN A 85 -24.22 5.81 -11.22
C ASN A 85 -22.84 5.22 -11.57
N LEU A 86 -22.68 3.90 -11.52
CA LEU A 86 -21.44 3.24 -11.91
C LEU A 86 -21.29 3.21 -13.43
N ASP A 87 -20.06 3.32 -13.89
CA ASP A 87 -19.72 3.25 -15.30
C ASP A 87 -18.96 1.96 -15.63
N SER A 88 -17.63 1.95 -15.46
CA SER A 88 -16.75 0.86 -15.90
C SER A 88 -16.02 0.23 -14.72
N LYS A 89 -15.78 -1.09 -14.78
CA LYS A 89 -14.94 -1.79 -13.80
C LYS A 89 -13.48 -1.30 -13.91
N LEU A 90 -12.91 -0.85 -12.80
CA LEU A 90 -11.51 -0.43 -12.71
C LEU A 90 -10.60 -1.58 -12.26
N GLY A 91 -11.01 -2.33 -11.24
CA GLY A 91 -10.19 -3.38 -10.68
C GLY A 91 -10.86 -4.15 -9.56
N VAL A 92 -10.06 -4.90 -8.81
CA VAL A 92 -10.51 -5.68 -7.64
C VAL A 92 -9.53 -5.50 -6.50
N VAL A 93 -10.03 -5.50 -5.27
CA VAL A 93 -9.18 -5.50 -4.08
C VAL A 93 -8.33 -6.77 -4.08
N SER A 94 -7.02 -6.59 -4.05
CA SER A 94 -6.06 -7.70 -4.14
C SER A 94 -5.83 -8.35 -2.78
N ARG A 95 -5.59 -7.53 -1.75
CA ARG A 95 -5.25 -8.00 -0.41
C ARG A 95 -5.53 -6.93 0.64
N ILE A 96 -5.76 -7.40 1.86
CA ILE A 96 -6.11 -6.57 3.02
C ILE A 96 -4.97 -6.54 4.04
N GLY A 97 -4.62 -5.37 4.53
CA GLY A 97 -3.61 -5.17 5.58
C GLY A 97 -2.83 -3.86 5.44
N GLU A 98 -1.91 -3.63 6.36
CA GLU A 98 -0.91 -2.58 6.27
C GLU A 98 0.38 -3.18 5.71
N TRP A 99 0.95 -2.54 4.70
CA TRP A 99 2.04 -3.10 3.90
C TRP A 99 3.20 -2.11 3.80
N GLU A 100 4.43 -2.64 3.83
CA GLU A 100 5.64 -1.84 3.59
C GLU A 100 5.78 -1.46 2.11
N GLU A 101 5.40 -2.39 1.22
CA GLU A 101 5.33 -2.17 -0.22
C GLU A 101 3.87 -2.17 -0.69
N PHE A 102 3.45 -1.05 -1.27
CA PHE A 102 2.10 -0.86 -1.77
C PHE A 102 1.94 -1.37 -3.21
N ARG A 103 0.82 -2.04 -3.47
CA ARG A 103 0.46 -2.57 -4.78
C ARG A 103 -0.98 -2.22 -5.14
N GLU A 104 -1.30 -2.40 -6.43
CA GLU A 104 -2.65 -2.19 -6.96
C GLU A 104 -3.68 -3.02 -6.19
N GLY A 105 -4.74 -2.35 -5.71
CA GLY A 105 -5.81 -2.98 -4.94
C GLY A 105 -5.45 -3.29 -3.49
N ASP A 106 -4.33 -2.77 -2.95
CA ASP A 106 -4.02 -2.83 -1.52
C ASP A 106 -4.93 -1.87 -0.72
N THR A 107 -5.35 -2.32 0.45
CA THR A 107 -6.22 -1.58 1.37
C THR A 107 -6.12 -2.18 2.78
N PRO A 108 -6.30 -1.42 3.86
CA PRO A 108 -6.40 -1.98 5.20
C PRO A 108 -7.84 -2.38 5.56
N TYR A 109 -8.83 -2.02 4.73
CA TYR A 109 -10.25 -2.02 5.13
C TYR A 109 -11.15 -2.90 4.26
N TYR A 110 -11.01 -2.84 2.93
CA TYR A 110 -11.94 -3.53 2.03
C TYR A 110 -11.60 -5.01 1.84
N ILE A 111 -12.63 -5.83 1.66
CA ILE A 111 -12.48 -7.29 1.57
C ILE A 111 -11.82 -7.65 0.22
N PRO A 112 -10.81 -8.53 0.19
CA PRO A 112 -10.22 -9.03 -1.06
C PRO A 112 -11.28 -9.63 -2.00
N GLY A 113 -11.17 -9.30 -3.28
CA GLY A 113 -12.16 -9.63 -4.32
C GLY A 113 -13.28 -8.60 -4.50
N SER A 114 -13.41 -7.60 -3.62
CA SER A 114 -14.36 -6.50 -3.82
C SER A 114 -14.01 -5.72 -5.08
N THR A 115 -15.00 -5.44 -5.93
CA THR A 115 -14.76 -4.72 -7.20
C THR A 115 -14.91 -3.22 -7.00
N TYR A 116 -14.06 -2.44 -7.67
CA TYR A 116 -14.19 -0.99 -7.73
C TYR A 116 -14.30 -0.50 -9.17
N TYR A 117 -14.94 0.66 -9.33
CA TYR A 117 -15.51 1.15 -10.59
C TYR A 117 -15.27 2.65 -10.78
N THR A 118 -15.30 3.11 -12.03
CA THR A 118 -15.48 4.54 -12.33
C THR A 118 -16.93 4.94 -12.05
N ILE A 119 -17.12 6.23 -11.78
CA ILE A 119 -18.43 6.86 -11.58
C ILE A 119 -18.77 7.66 -12.84
N LYS A 120 -20.02 7.57 -13.31
CA LYS A 120 -20.52 8.35 -14.45
C LYS A 120 -20.36 9.84 -14.19
N ASP A 121 -20.05 10.58 -15.26
CA ASP A 121 -19.93 12.04 -15.24
C ASP A 121 -18.86 12.60 -14.28
N VAL A 122 -17.99 11.74 -13.72
CA VAL A 122 -16.81 12.16 -12.94
C VAL A 122 -15.57 12.13 -13.85
N PRO A 123 -15.06 13.29 -14.28
CA PRO A 123 -13.87 13.36 -15.12
C PRO A 123 -12.61 12.92 -14.36
N ASP A 124 -11.62 12.47 -15.13
CA ASP A 124 -10.24 12.20 -14.67
C ASP A 124 -10.09 11.18 -13.51
N LYS A 125 -11.13 10.39 -13.23
CA LYS A 125 -11.14 9.39 -12.15
C LYS A 125 -10.78 10.01 -10.78
N ASN A 126 -11.16 11.27 -10.56
CA ASN A 126 -10.96 11.94 -9.27
C ASN A 126 -11.76 11.26 -8.15
N LYS A 127 -12.86 10.59 -8.50
CA LYS A 127 -13.59 9.72 -7.60
C LYS A 127 -13.80 8.34 -8.23
N ILE A 128 -13.79 7.33 -7.39
CA ILE A 128 -14.10 5.94 -7.73
C ILE A 128 -15.12 5.40 -6.73
N ALA A 129 -15.76 4.29 -7.08
CA ALA A 129 -16.70 3.62 -6.19
C ALA A 129 -16.22 2.21 -5.88
N ILE A 130 -16.31 1.78 -4.63
CA ILE A 130 -16.02 0.40 -4.23
C ILE A 130 -17.27 -0.31 -3.73
N GLU A 131 -17.44 -1.56 -4.16
CA GLU A 131 -18.50 -2.44 -3.69
C GLU A 131 -18.24 -2.88 -2.24
N ILE A 132 -19.21 -2.64 -1.36
CA ILE A 132 -19.23 -3.15 0.01
C ILE A 132 -20.39 -4.14 0.12
N VAL A 133 -20.05 -5.41 0.28
CA VAL A 133 -21.03 -6.47 0.50
C VAL A 133 -21.32 -6.58 1.99
N ARG A 134 -22.56 -6.29 2.40
CA ARG A 134 -23.04 -6.51 3.78
C ARG A 134 -24.22 -7.48 3.76
N LYS A 135 -24.01 -8.68 4.30
CA LYS A 135 -24.97 -9.79 4.33
C LYS A 135 -25.48 -10.13 2.93
N GLU A 136 -26.62 -9.57 2.54
CA GLU A 136 -27.33 -9.83 1.27
C GLU A 136 -27.52 -8.55 0.43
N SER A 137 -27.03 -7.40 0.91
CA SER A 137 -27.12 -6.13 0.21
C SER A 137 -25.76 -5.68 -0.29
N LYS A 138 -25.72 -5.25 -1.56
CA LYS A 138 -24.60 -4.52 -2.13
C LYS A 138 -24.81 -3.03 -1.88
N LYS A 139 -23.77 -2.37 -1.38
CA LYS A 139 -23.69 -0.92 -1.29
C LYS A 139 -22.43 -0.45 -1.98
N TYR A 140 -22.40 0.81 -2.38
CA TYR A 140 -21.22 1.43 -2.98
C TYR A 140 -20.77 2.58 -2.12
N GLN A 141 -19.47 2.59 -1.81
CA GLN A 141 -18.82 3.69 -1.10
C GLN A 141 -17.99 4.48 -2.10
N VAL A 142 -18.16 5.80 -2.10
CA VAL A 142 -17.35 6.69 -2.92
C VAL A 142 -16.01 6.93 -2.23
N LEU A 143 -14.95 6.85 -3.02
CA LEU A 143 -13.59 7.20 -2.63
C LEU A 143 -13.09 8.35 -3.50
N GLU A 144 -12.46 9.33 -2.88
CA GLU A 144 -11.85 10.46 -3.56
C GLU A 144 -10.32 10.29 -3.64
N LYS A 145 -9.77 10.72 -4.76
CA LYS A 145 -8.33 10.74 -5.02
C LYS A 145 -7.65 11.65 -4.00
N SER A 146 -6.67 11.11 -3.29
CA SER A 146 -5.93 11.82 -2.25
C SER A 146 -4.53 12.20 -2.73
N HIS A 147 -3.50 11.43 -2.38
CA HIS A 147 -2.10 11.70 -2.69
C HIS A 147 -1.40 10.46 -3.25
N PRO A 148 -0.25 10.62 -3.94
CA PRO A 148 0.51 9.49 -4.46
C PRO A 148 1.03 8.57 -3.37
N VAL A 149 1.13 7.30 -3.71
CA VAL A 149 1.78 6.28 -2.89
C VAL A 149 3.30 6.55 -2.84
N PRO A 150 3.93 6.57 -1.66
CA PRO A 150 5.38 6.70 -1.53
C PRO A 150 6.13 5.61 -2.29
N LYS A 151 7.27 5.96 -2.88
CA LYS A 151 8.16 5.03 -3.57
C LYS A 151 9.18 4.41 -2.63
#